data_AF-A0A970KZL1-F1
#
_entry.id   AF-A0A970KZL1-F1
#
_cell.length_a   1.000
_cell.length_b   1.000
_cell.length_c   1.000
_cell.angle_alpha   90.00
_cell.angle_beta   90.00
_cell.angle_gamma   90.00
#
_symmetry.space_group_name_H-M   'P 1'
#
loop_
_entity.id
_entity.type
_entity.pdbx_description
1 polymer ?
#
loop_
_entity_poly.entity_id
_entity_poly.type
_entity_poly.pdbx_seq_one_letter_code
_entity_poly.pdbx_strand_id
1 'polypeptide(L)'
;AVAVMQEKYEVVRGILYGFDYRRLLAAEPQERLQGIAAAMDFILGQQDGKKRYLDAVTALSKAFALAVPHEAALAIRDEVALFQEIRAMLVKTTVSASERTPEELDAAVRQLISRAVSGREVVNVFAVAGLDKPDISILSDEFLSEVRGLPHKNLAVETLKKLLQDEIRVRFRKNVVQSRAFSELLEEALKKYHNRAIEAAQVIEELIAIAKEMQVARRRGEKLGLSEDEVAFYDALAANESAVQVLGNETLKGIARELVDRVRNSVTVDWSRRESARAQLRVLVKRILRKYGYPPDKREQATELVLKQTEELCKEWVVS
;
A
#
# COMPACT_ATOMS: atom_id res chain seq x y z
N ALA A 1 -21.27 -33.35 8.81
CA ALA A 1 -20.56 -32.19 9.39
C ALA A 1 -19.13 -32.55 9.80
N VAL A 2 -18.93 -33.51 10.73
CA VAL A 2 -17.60 -33.89 11.25
C VAL A 2 -16.60 -34.30 10.16
N ALA A 3 -17.00 -35.15 9.20
CA ALA A 3 -16.11 -35.57 8.11
C ALA A 3 -15.59 -34.38 7.28
N VAL A 4 -16.45 -33.40 6.97
CA VAL A 4 -16.07 -32.18 6.25
C VAL A 4 -15.12 -31.32 7.09
N MET A 5 -15.36 -31.21 8.40
CA MET A 5 -14.47 -30.49 9.31
C MET A 5 -13.07 -31.13 9.34
N GLN A 6 -12.99 -32.46 9.43
CA GLN A 6 -11.71 -33.19 9.41
C GLN A 6 -10.97 -33.01 8.09
N GLU A 7 -11.68 -33.07 6.95
CA GLU A 7 -11.09 -32.78 5.64
C GLU A 7 -10.49 -31.37 5.59
N LYS A 8 -11.23 -30.35 6.04
CA LYS A 8 -10.72 -28.96 6.04
C LYS A 8 -9.60 -28.74 7.04
N TYR A 9 -9.62 -29.46 8.16
CA TYR A 9 -8.55 -29.44 9.15
C TYR A 9 -7.25 -29.99 8.56
N GLU A 10 -7.31 -31.12 7.84
CA GLU A 10 -6.15 -31.67 7.12
C GLU A 10 -5.62 -30.73 6.03
N VAL A 11 -6.50 -29.98 5.34
CA VAL A 11 -6.06 -28.95 4.37
C VAL A 11 -5.24 -27.86 5.06
N VAL A 12 -5.69 -27.33 6.20
CA VAL A 12 -4.94 -26.29 6.94
C VAL A 12 -3.61 -26.84 7.46
N ARG A 13 -3.59 -28.08 7.97
CA ARG A 13 -2.35 -28.77 8.38
C ARG A 13 -1.39 -28.98 7.21
N GLY A 14 -1.92 -29.29 6.03
CA GLY A 14 -1.13 -29.44 4.80
C GLY A 14 -0.46 -28.14 4.38
N ILE A 15 -1.10 -26.97 4.59
CA ILE A 15 -0.48 -25.66 4.35
C ILE A 15 0.64 -25.39 5.36
N LEU A 16 0.49 -25.82 6.61
CA LEU A 16 1.50 -25.69 7.67
C LEU A 16 2.48 -26.86 7.72
N TYR A 17 2.48 -27.76 6.74
CA TYR A 17 3.36 -28.93 6.74
C TYR A 17 4.84 -28.50 6.74
N GLY A 18 5.61 -29.00 7.70
CA GLY A 18 7.01 -28.60 7.91
C GLY A 18 7.20 -27.42 8.87
N PHE A 19 6.12 -26.80 9.34
CA PHE A 19 6.15 -25.80 10.41
C PHE A 19 5.54 -26.37 11.70
N ASP A 20 6.29 -26.35 12.81
CA ASP A 20 5.86 -26.92 14.09
C ASP A 20 4.93 -25.95 14.86
N TYR A 21 3.72 -25.76 14.31
CA TYR A 21 2.71 -24.88 14.91
C TYR A 21 2.21 -25.37 16.27
N ARG A 22 2.39 -26.66 16.61
CA ARG A 22 1.90 -27.24 17.87
C ARG A 22 2.62 -26.68 19.08
N ARG A 23 3.91 -26.32 18.93
CA ARG A 23 4.67 -25.63 19.99
C ARG A 23 3.99 -24.33 20.43
N LEU A 24 3.28 -23.66 19.53
CA LEU A 24 2.61 -22.39 19.83
C LEU A 24 1.44 -22.57 20.80
N LEU A 25 0.80 -23.75 20.81
CA LEU A 25 -0.35 -24.04 21.69
C LEU A 25 0.02 -24.01 23.17
N ALA A 26 1.27 -24.38 23.49
CA ALA A 26 1.81 -24.43 24.84
C ALA A 26 2.85 -23.33 25.14
N ALA A 27 3.08 -22.41 24.18
CA ALA A 27 4.08 -21.38 24.31
C ALA A 27 3.61 -20.25 25.24
N GLU A 28 4.56 -19.68 26.00
CA GLU A 28 4.34 -18.46 26.76
C GLU A 28 3.95 -17.30 25.81
N PRO A 29 3.20 -16.28 26.28
CA PRO A 29 2.65 -15.24 25.41
C PRO A 29 3.66 -14.58 24.47
N GLN A 30 4.89 -14.36 24.95
CA GLN A 30 5.97 -13.74 24.19
C GLN A 30 6.53 -14.64 23.08
N GLU A 31 6.79 -15.91 23.39
CA GLU A 31 7.27 -16.91 22.41
C GLU A 31 6.19 -17.24 21.38
N ARG A 32 4.92 -17.27 21.81
CA ARG A 32 3.77 -17.48 20.93
C ARG A 32 3.71 -16.42 19.84
N LEU A 33 3.97 -15.14 20.17
CA LEU A 33 3.92 -14.05 19.20
C LEU A 33 5.02 -14.15 18.14
N GLN A 34 6.25 -14.47 18.56
CA GLN A 34 7.35 -14.73 17.63
C GLN A 34 7.04 -15.94 16.74
N GLY A 35 6.47 -16.99 17.32
CA GLY A 35 6.06 -18.17 16.59
C GLY A 35 4.91 -17.93 15.61
N ILE A 36 3.95 -17.05 15.94
CA ILE A 36 2.92 -16.60 15.00
C ILE A 36 3.55 -15.82 13.85
N ALA A 37 4.50 -14.91 14.12
CA ALA A 37 5.22 -14.20 13.06
C ALA A 37 6.00 -15.15 12.14
N ALA A 38 6.64 -16.18 12.71
CA ALA A 38 7.31 -17.23 11.95
C ALA A 38 6.31 -18.06 11.12
N ALA A 39 5.13 -18.38 11.66
CA ALA A 39 4.07 -19.07 10.93
C ALA A 39 3.56 -18.22 9.75
N MET A 40 3.38 -16.91 9.97
CA MET A 40 2.99 -15.97 8.92
C MET A 40 4.04 -15.92 7.81
N ASP A 41 5.32 -15.78 8.15
CA ASP A 41 6.41 -15.77 7.18
C ASP A 41 6.48 -17.07 6.38
N PHE A 42 6.32 -18.21 7.06
CA PHE A 42 6.25 -19.51 6.43
C PHE A 42 5.09 -19.64 5.43
N ILE A 43 3.90 -19.15 5.80
CA ILE A 43 2.74 -19.11 4.90
C ILE A 43 3.00 -18.18 3.72
N LEU A 44 3.59 -17.00 3.94
CA LEU A 44 3.86 -16.01 2.90
C LEU A 44 4.94 -16.44 1.90
N GLY A 45 5.87 -17.30 2.30
CA GLY A 45 6.88 -17.88 1.40
C GLY A 45 6.34 -18.93 0.42
N GLN A 46 5.11 -19.41 0.62
CA GLN A 46 4.48 -20.40 -0.25
C GLN A 46 3.73 -19.75 -1.42
N GLN A 47 3.66 -20.46 -2.55
CA GLN A 47 2.87 -20.02 -3.71
C GLN A 47 1.39 -19.90 -3.32
N ASP A 48 0.83 -18.71 -3.53
CA ASP A 48 -0.51 -18.30 -3.11
C ASP A 48 -0.83 -18.62 -1.64
N GLY A 49 0.20 -18.73 -0.78
CA GLY A 49 0.06 -19.27 0.57
C GLY A 49 -0.91 -18.46 1.43
N LYS A 50 -0.85 -17.14 1.36
CA LYS A 50 -1.81 -16.23 2.02
C LYS A 50 -3.25 -16.59 1.64
N LYS A 51 -3.58 -16.55 0.34
CA LYS A 51 -4.95 -16.79 -0.15
C LYS A 51 -5.43 -18.19 0.25
N ARG A 52 -4.61 -19.20 -0.02
CA ARG A 52 -4.89 -20.61 0.34
C ARG A 52 -5.17 -20.77 1.83
N TYR A 53 -4.36 -20.14 2.68
CA TYR A 53 -4.53 -20.21 4.13
C TYR A 53 -5.80 -19.50 4.59
N LEU A 54 -6.07 -18.28 4.12
CA LEU A 54 -7.29 -17.54 4.46
C LEU A 54 -8.55 -18.30 4.07
N ASP A 55 -8.58 -18.89 2.86
CA ASP A 55 -9.70 -19.66 2.35
C ASP A 55 -9.90 -20.96 3.14
N ALA A 56 -8.81 -21.70 3.38
CA ALA A 56 -8.85 -22.97 4.12
C ALA A 56 -9.31 -22.79 5.57
N VAL A 57 -8.78 -21.79 6.28
CA VAL A 57 -9.19 -21.51 7.67
C VAL A 57 -10.63 -21.00 7.73
N THR A 58 -11.09 -20.26 6.73
CA THR A 58 -12.50 -19.83 6.64
C THR A 58 -13.43 -21.03 6.45
N ALA A 59 -13.07 -21.96 5.56
CA ALA A 59 -13.83 -23.19 5.34
C ALA A 59 -13.84 -24.09 6.59
N LEU A 60 -12.69 -24.27 7.25
CA LEU A 60 -12.57 -25.00 8.51
C LEU A 60 -13.44 -24.39 9.61
N SER A 61 -13.40 -23.06 9.78
CA SER A 61 -14.18 -22.36 10.81
C SER A 61 -15.69 -22.58 10.64
N LYS A 62 -16.19 -22.55 9.39
CA LYS A 62 -17.60 -22.84 9.09
C LYS A 62 -17.95 -24.30 9.39
N ALA A 63 -17.11 -25.24 8.97
CA ALA A 63 -17.34 -26.67 9.20
C ALA A 63 -17.28 -27.04 10.69
N PHE A 64 -16.37 -26.41 11.44
CA PHE A 64 -16.22 -26.56 12.88
C PHE A 64 -17.47 -26.10 13.62
N ALA A 65 -18.00 -24.91 13.30
CA ALA A 65 -19.22 -24.38 13.91
C ALA A 65 -20.44 -25.31 13.74
N LEU A 66 -20.52 -26.03 12.62
CA LEU A 66 -21.57 -27.02 12.34
C LEU A 66 -21.32 -28.39 12.99
N ALA A 67 -20.10 -28.67 13.45
CA ALA A 67 -19.71 -29.94 14.05
C ALA A 67 -19.74 -29.90 15.59
N VAL A 68 -19.67 -28.71 16.20
CA VAL A 68 -19.88 -28.54 17.64
C VAL A 68 -21.31 -28.94 18.02
N PRO A 69 -21.53 -29.70 19.12
CA PRO A 69 -20.58 -30.04 20.18
C PRO A 69 -19.90 -31.43 20.08
N HIS A 70 -19.82 -32.03 18.89
CA HIS A 70 -19.26 -33.37 18.72
C HIS A 70 -17.81 -33.50 19.27
N GLU A 71 -17.47 -34.61 19.91
CA GLU A 71 -16.17 -34.83 20.57
C GLU A 71 -14.97 -34.60 19.64
N ALA A 72 -15.02 -35.14 18.42
CA ALA A 72 -14.01 -34.91 17.38
C ALA A 72 -13.79 -33.41 17.04
N ALA A 73 -14.81 -32.56 17.18
CA ALA A 73 -14.64 -31.11 17.03
C ALA A 73 -13.96 -30.51 18.26
N LEU A 74 -14.38 -30.89 19.47
CA LEU A 74 -13.77 -30.42 20.71
C LEU A 74 -12.27 -30.76 20.79
N ALA A 75 -11.87 -31.93 20.26
CA ALA A 75 -10.47 -32.38 20.24
C ALA A 75 -9.52 -31.47 19.44
N ILE A 76 -10.03 -30.74 18.44
CA ILE A 76 -9.21 -29.84 17.60
C ILE A 76 -9.44 -28.36 17.90
N ARG A 77 -10.26 -28.03 18.90
CA ARG A 77 -10.70 -26.65 19.19
C ARG A 77 -9.53 -25.67 19.32
N ASP A 78 -8.52 -26.04 20.08
CA ASP A 78 -7.41 -25.14 20.40
C ASP A 78 -6.49 -24.92 19.17
N GLU A 79 -6.35 -25.93 18.30
CA GLU A 79 -5.69 -25.79 17.00
C GLU A 79 -6.47 -24.88 16.06
N VAL A 80 -7.81 -25.05 15.98
CA VAL A 80 -8.68 -24.18 15.18
C VAL A 80 -8.57 -22.72 15.64
N ALA A 81 -8.52 -22.48 16.95
CA ALA A 81 -8.33 -21.15 17.51
C ALA A 81 -6.99 -20.53 17.11
N LEU A 82 -5.88 -21.28 17.20
CA LEU A 82 -4.56 -20.83 16.72
C LEU A 82 -4.57 -20.51 15.23
N PHE A 83 -5.22 -21.34 14.40
CA PHE A 83 -5.29 -21.08 12.97
C PHE A 83 -6.06 -19.81 12.64
N GLN A 84 -7.15 -19.55 13.36
CA GLN A 84 -7.94 -18.33 13.26
C GLN A 84 -7.14 -17.10 13.72
N GLU A 85 -6.31 -17.23 14.76
CA GLU A 85 -5.41 -16.17 15.23
C GLU A 85 -4.38 -15.79 14.16
N ILE A 86 -3.66 -16.78 13.60
CA ILE A 86 -2.71 -16.56 12.50
C ILE A 86 -3.43 -15.93 11.30
N ARG A 87 -4.64 -16.39 10.96
CA ARG A 87 -5.47 -15.82 9.88
C ARG A 87 -5.79 -14.35 10.15
N ALA A 88 -6.25 -14.03 11.36
CA ALA A 88 -6.58 -12.66 11.75
C ALA A 88 -5.36 -11.74 11.68
N MET A 89 -4.20 -12.23 12.11
CA MET A 89 -2.94 -11.49 12.03
C MET A 89 -2.48 -11.28 10.59
N LEU A 90 -2.52 -12.31 9.74
CA LEU A 90 -2.28 -12.17 8.31
C LEU A 90 -3.18 -11.09 7.69
N VAL A 91 -4.49 -11.12 7.96
CA VAL A 91 -5.43 -10.11 7.47
C VAL A 91 -5.04 -8.71 7.96
N LYS A 92 -4.82 -8.52 9.26
CA LYS A 92 -4.47 -7.20 9.83
C LYS A 92 -3.18 -6.63 9.25
N THR A 93 -2.15 -7.46 9.10
CA THR A 93 -0.84 -7.02 8.59
C THR A 93 -0.87 -6.75 7.08
N THR A 94 -1.75 -7.42 6.33
CA THR A 94 -1.66 -7.44 4.85
C THR A 94 -2.91 -6.92 4.11
N VAL A 95 -3.96 -6.48 4.80
CA VAL A 95 -5.13 -5.79 4.21
C VAL A 95 -5.00 -4.29 4.41
N SER A 96 -5.26 -3.52 3.35
CA SER A 96 -5.25 -2.05 3.33
C SER A 96 -6.28 -1.46 4.30
N ALA A 97 -6.04 -0.24 4.79
CA ALA A 97 -6.88 0.46 5.78
C ALA A 97 -8.31 0.81 5.31
N SER A 98 -8.76 0.37 4.13
CA SER A 98 -10.05 0.75 3.53
C SER A 98 -11.28 0.05 4.13
N GLU A 99 -11.13 -0.79 5.16
CA GLU A 99 -12.27 -1.50 5.78
C GLU A 99 -12.41 -1.34 7.31
N ARG A 100 -11.54 -0.58 8.00
CA ARG A 100 -11.64 -0.35 9.47
C ARG A 100 -11.07 0.99 9.90
N THR A 101 -11.58 1.53 11.02
CA THR A 101 -11.11 2.78 11.61
C THR A 101 -9.66 2.65 12.11
N PRO A 102 -8.83 3.70 11.97
CA PRO A 102 -7.42 3.70 12.38
C PRO A 102 -7.20 3.27 13.84
N GLU A 103 -8.15 3.60 14.72
CA GLU A 103 -8.08 3.40 16.17
C GLU A 103 -8.20 1.93 16.60
N GLU A 104 -8.97 1.11 15.86
CA GLU A 104 -9.14 -0.33 16.15
C GLU A 104 -7.97 -1.17 15.65
N LEU A 105 -7.28 -0.71 14.60
CA LEU A 105 -6.07 -1.32 14.05
C LEU A 105 -4.88 -1.09 14.98
N ASP A 106 -4.81 0.11 15.57
CA ASP A 106 -3.73 0.52 16.45
C ASP A 106 -3.76 -0.23 17.79
N ALA A 107 -4.90 -0.30 18.47
CA ALA A 107 -4.98 -0.93 19.80
C ALA A 107 -4.61 -2.42 19.81
N ALA A 108 -4.99 -3.16 18.77
CA ALA A 108 -4.74 -4.59 18.68
C ALA A 108 -3.28 -4.92 18.31
N VAL A 109 -2.60 -4.08 17.54
CA VAL A 109 -1.16 -4.22 17.24
C VAL A 109 -0.31 -3.71 18.41
N ARG A 110 -0.74 -2.64 19.08
CA ARG A 110 -0.11 -2.07 20.30
C ARG A 110 -0.08 -3.06 21.47
N GLN A 111 -1.17 -3.81 21.71
CA GLN A 111 -1.20 -4.84 22.77
C GLN A 111 -0.30 -6.06 22.48
N LEU A 112 -0.08 -6.39 21.20
CA LEU A 112 0.75 -7.54 20.79
C LEU A 112 2.25 -7.22 20.89
N ILE A 113 2.68 -5.99 20.63
CA ILE A 113 4.10 -5.61 20.65
C ILE A 113 4.60 -5.33 22.08
N SER A 114 3.74 -4.76 22.94
CA SER A 114 4.09 -4.37 24.32
C SER A 114 4.50 -5.53 25.25
N ARG A 115 4.20 -6.80 24.91
CA ARG A 115 4.47 -7.96 25.79
C ARG A 115 5.44 -8.98 25.19
N ALA A 116 5.94 -8.75 23.97
CA ALA A 116 6.78 -9.70 23.26
C ALA A 116 8.29 -9.39 23.33
N VAL A 117 8.70 -8.31 23.99
CA VAL A 117 10.11 -7.90 24.02
C VAL A 117 10.48 -7.37 25.41
N SER A 118 11.25 -8.15 26.15
CA SER A 118 12.11 -7.66 27.24
C SER A 118 13.33 -8.57 27.30
N GLY A 119 14.35 -8.17 26.55
CA GLY A 119 15.61 -8.89 26.43
C GLY A 119 16.54 -8.15 25.48
N ARG A 120 16.93 -6.93 25.88
CA ARG A 120 17.71 -5.91 25.17
C ARG A 120 16.95 -5.16 24.08
N GLU A 121 16.68 -3.90 24.40
CA GLU A 121 16.21 -2.78 23.57
C GLU A 121 16.11 -3.08 22.07
N VAL A 122 15.00 -3.68 21.66
CA VAL A 122 14.49 -3.51 20.30
C VAL A 122 13.31 -2.56 20.43
N VAL A 123 13.70 -1.30 20.38
CA VAL A 123 12.95 -0.18 19.80
C VAL A 123 11.74 -0.67 19.04
N ASN A 124 10.58 -0.27 19.53
CA ASN A 124 9.30 -0.48 18.92
C ASN A 124 9.33 0.06 17.48
N VAL A 125 9.63 -0.78 16.47
CA VAL A 125 9.75 -0.36 15.06
C VAL A 125 8.51 0.39 14.56
N PHE A 126 7.36 0.19 15.23
CA PHE A 126 6.11 0.90 14.97
C PHE A 126 5.83 2.08 15.93
N ALA A 127 6.18 2.04 17.23
CA ALA A 127 5.95 3.18 18.15
C ALA A 127 7.13 4.15 18.31
N VAL A 128 8.35 3.75 17.93
CA VAL A 128 9.48 4.66 17.76
C VAL A 128 9.40 5.37 16.41
N ALA A 129 8.67 4.80 15.44
CA ALA A 129 8.27 5.46 14.21
C ALA A 129 7.11 6.47 14.37
N GLY A 130 6.85 6.96 15.59
CA GLY A 130 5.93 8.08 15.80
C GLY A 130 4.52 7.86 15.24
N LEU A 131 3.90 6.70 15.50
CA LEU A 131 2.49 6.45 15.20
C LEU A 131 1.49 7.33 15.98
N ASP A 132 1.99 8.31 16.75
CA ASP A 132 1.21 9.46 17.23
C ASP A 132 1.21 10.64 16.22
N LYS A 133 1.89 10.54 15.06
CA LYS A 133 1.94 11.59 14.02
C LYS A 133 1.86 11.03 12.59
N PRO A 134 0.81 11.36 11.81
CA PRO A 134 0.52 10.73 10.51
C PRO A 134 1.48 11.04 9.35
N ASP A 135 2.42 11.99 9.47
CA ASP A 135 2.88 12.68 8.25
C ASP A 135 4.32 12.45 7.76
N ILE A 136 5.26 11.94 8.56
CA ILE A 136 6.69 12.03 8.17
C ILE A 136 7.50 10.73 8.42
N SER A 137 7.06 9.82 9.29
CA SER A 137 7.94 8.76 9.81
C SER A 137 7.88 7.40 9.11
N ILE A 138 6.85 7.13 8.29
CA ILE A 138 6.55 5.76 7.83
C ILE A 138 7.52 5.25 6.74
N LEU A 139 8.26 6.14 6.09
CA LEU A 139 9.31 5.79 5.11
C LEU A 139 10.69 6.32 5.52
N SER A 140 10.92 6.65 6.80
CA SER A 140 12.22 7.21 7.22
C SER A 140 13.37 6.24 6.91
N ASP A 141 14.58 6.77 6.71
CA ASP A 141 15.77 5.94 6.49
C ASP A 141 16.00 4.97 7.66
N GLU A 142 15.63 5.34 8.90
CA GLU A 142 15.70 4.45 10.06
C GLU A 142 14.74 3.26 9.90
N PHE A 143 13.47 3.53 9.59
CA PHE A 143 12.46 2.49 9.40
C PHE A 143 12.84 1.53 8.27
N LEU A 144 13.30 2.06 7.12
CA LEU A 144 13.72 1.22 5.99
C LEU A 144 14.92 0.33 6.37
N SER A 145 15.83 0.83 7.20
CA SER A 145 16.95 0.04 7.73
C SER A 145 16.50 -1.06 8.69
N GLU A 146 15.53 -0.77 9.56
CA GLU A 146 14.96 -1.76 10.48
C GLU A 146 14.23 -2.87 9.73
N VAL A 147 13.42 -2.52 8.73
CA VAL A 147 12.70 -3.48 7.88
C VAL A 147 13.67 -4.36 7.10
N ARG A 148 14.76 -3.80 6.58
CA ARG A 148 15.87 -4.57 5.95
C ARG A 148 16.45 -5.61 6.91
N GLY A 149 16.57 -5.27 8.20
CA GLY A 149 17.12 -6.12 9.25
C GLY A 149 16.18 -7.23 9.74
N LEU A 150 14.90 -7.22 9.40
CA LEU A 150 13.93 -8.20 9.91
C LEU A 150 14.31 -9.64 9.55
N PRO A 151 14.19 -10.60 10.48
CA PRO A 151 14.48 -12.01 10.20
C PRO A 151 13.44 -12.63 9.25
N HIS A 152 12.19 -12.19 9.34
CA HIS A 152 11.06 -12.67 8.54
C HIS A 152 10.94 -11.88 7.22
N LYS A 153 11.66 -12.32 6.19
CA LYS A 153 11.78 -11.59 4.92
C LYS A 153 10.48 -11.55 4.13
N ASN A 154 9.69 -12.63 4.11
CA ASN A 154 8.42 -12.66 3.38
C ASN A 154 7.41 -11.71 4.04
N LEU A 155 7.42 -11.64 5.38
CA LEU A 155 6.64 -10.68 6.14
C LEU A 155 7.07 -9.23 5.88
N ALA A 156 8.38 -8.98 5.80
CA ALA A 156 8.92 -7.66 5.47
C ALA A 156 8.47 -7.19 4.07
N VAL A 157 8.49 -8.06 3.05
CA VAL A 157 8.00 -7.75 1.70
C VAL A 157 6.53 -7.34 1.71
N GLU A 158 5.65 -8.11 2.35
CA GLU A 158 4.22 -7.78 2.42
C GLU A 158 3.95 -6.50 3.22
N THR A 159 4.77 -6.22 4.24
CA THR A 159 4.68 -4.98 5.02
C THR A 159 5.05 -3.77 4.17
N LEU A 160 6.21 -3.78 3.50
CA LEU A 160 6.63 -2.69 2.61
C LEU A 160 5.66 -2.47 1.47
N LYS A 161 5.19 -3.54 0.84
CA LYS A 161 4.15 -3.49 -0.19
C LYS A 161 2.93 -2.72 0.30
N LYS A 162 2.41 -3.06 1.49
CA LYS A 162 1.24 -2.39 2.06
C LYS A 162 1.52 -0.91 2.30
N LEU A 163 2.63 -0.59 2.96
CA LEU A 163 2.99 0.79 3.29
C LEU A 163 3.14 1.66 2.04
N LEU A 164 3.81 1.14 1.00
CA LEU A 164 3.96 1.84 -0.27
C LEU A 164 2.62 2.02 -0.99
N GLN A 165 1.76 1.00 -1.02
CA GLN A 165 0.41 1.12 -1.60
C GLN A 165 -0.44 2.16 -0.87
N ASP A 166 -0.41 2.18 0.46
CA ASP A 166 -1.16 3.15 1.26
C ASP A 166 -0.59 4.56 1.07
N GLU A 167 0.73 4.74 1.02
CA GLU A 167 1.36 6.04 0.77
C GLU A 167 1.04 6.55 -0.66
N ILE A 168 1.06 5.69 -1.68
CA ILE A 168 0.61 6.03 -3.04
C ILE A 168 -0.85 6.51 -3.01
N ARG A 169 -1.72 5.79 -2.32
CA ARG A 169 -3.16 6.11 -2.22
C ARG A 169 -3.46 7.38 -1.43
N VAL A 170 -2.68 7.70 -0.41
CA VAL A 170 -2.94 8.86 0.45
C VAL A 170 -2.25 10.11 -0.11
N ARG A 171 -0.95 10.02 -0.44
CA ARG A 171 -0.14 11.19 -0.82
C ARG A 171 -0.19 11.52 -2.30
N PHE A 172 -0.22 10.49 -3.14
CA PHE A 172 -0.16 10.67 -4.58
C PHE A 172 -1.55 10.60 -5.22
N ARG A 173 -2.63 10.49 -4.44
CA ARG A 173 -4.02 10.53 -4.93
C ARG A 173 -4.27 11.70 -5.88
N LYS A 174 -3.76 12.87 -5.50
CA LYS A 174 -3.89 14.11 -6.26
C LYS A 174 -3.01 14.19 -7.48
N ASN A 175 -2.03 13.31 -7.66
CA ASN A 175 -1.06 13.37 -8.74
C ASN A 175 -1.11 12.08 -9.55
N VAL A 176 -1.91 12.10 -10.63
CA VAL A 176 -2.19 10.92 -11.46
C VAL A 176 -0.91 10.38 -12.11
N VAL A 177 0.05 11.25 -12.43
CA VAL A 177 1.32 10.85 -13.05
C VAL A 177 2.19 10.08 -12.06
N GLN A 178 2.43 10.65 -10.87
CA GLN A 178 3.26 10.01 -9.84
C GLN A 178 2.60 8.76 -9.28
N SER A 179 1.29 8.81 -9.01
CA SER A 179 0.52 7.66 -8.52
C SER A 179 0.63 6.48 -9.47
N ARG A 180 0.48 6.72 -10.78
CA ARG A 180 0.63 5.69 -11.80
C ARG A 180 2.06 5.17 -11.87
N ALA A 181 3.06 6.06 -11.94
CA ALA A 181 4.46 5.67 -12.03
C ALA A 181 4.90 4.78 -10.84
N PHE A 182 4.59 5.19 -9.61
CA PHE A 182 4.93 4.40 -8.43
C PHE A 182 4.12 3.10 -8.32
N SER A 183 2.87 3.09 -8.77
CA SER A 183 2.07 1.86 -8.83
C SER A 183 2.67 0.86 -9.81
N GLU A 184 3.09 1.31 -10.99
CA GLU A 184 3.74 0.47 -12.02
C GLU A 184 5.09 -0.07 -11.50
N LEU A 185 5.95 0.77 -10.92
CA LEU A 185 7.21 0.33 -10.31
C LEU A 185 7.00 -0.71 -9.20
N LEU A 186 6.02 -0.47 -8.33
CA LEU A 186 5.70 -1.40 -7.25
C LEU A 186 5.18 -2.74 -7.79
N GLU A 187 4.32 -2.73 -8.80
CA GLU A 187 3.79 -3.93 -9.42
C GLU A 187 4.91 -4.73 -10.12
N GLU A 188 5.83 -4.07 -10.81
CA GLU A 188 6.99 -4.69 -11.44
C GLU A 188 7.92 -5.37 -10.43
N ALA A 189 8.25 -4.70 -9.32
CA ALA A 189 9.06 -5.25 -8.24
C ALA A 189 8.42 -6.51 -7.64
N LEU A 190 7.11 -6.47 -7.41
CA LEU A 190 6.35 -7.60 -6.86
C LEU A 190 6.17 -8.75 -7.86
N LYS A 191 6.08 -8.46 -9.15
CA LYS A 191 5.97 -9.49 -10.19
C LYS A 191 7.22 -10.37 -10.24
N LYS A 192 8.41 -9.77 -10.07
CA LYS A 192 9.68 -10.52 -9.97
C LYS A 192 9.69 -11.44 -8.74
N TYR A 193 9.16 -10.96 -7.61
CA TYR A 193 9.00 -11.76 -6.39
C TYR A 193 8.06 -12.96 -6.58
N HIS A 194 6.85 -12.71 -7.11
CA HIS A 194 5.83 -13.75 -7.28
C HIS A 194 6.25 -14.84 -8.27
N ASN A 195 7.05 -14.49 -9.28
CA ASN A 195 7.62 -15.44 -10.23
C ASN A 195 8.86 -16.18 -9.67
N ARG A 196 9.23 -15.95 -8.40
CA ARG A 196 10.47 -16.44 -7.76
C ARG A 196 11.72 -16.13 -8.57
N ALA A 197 11.69 -15.05 -9.35
CA ALA A 197 12.82 -14.62 -10.17
C ALA A 197 13.94 -14.02 -9.31
N ILE A 198 13.61 -13.55 -8.10
CA ILE A 198 14.50 -12.94 -7.14
C ILE A 198 14.13 -13.36 -5.70
N GLU A 199 15.10 -13.29 -4.79
CA GLU A 199 14.89 -13.62 -3.38
C GLU A 199 14.13 -12.50 -2.64
N ALA A 200 13.44 -12.82 -1.54
CA ALA A 200 12.73 -11.84 -0.72
C ALA A 200 13.62 -10.68 -0.27
N ALA A 201 14.90 -10.94 0.03
CA ALA A 201 15.87 -9.91 0.37
C ALA A 201 16.11 -8.90 -0.77
N GLN A 202 16.18 -9.37 -2.02
CA GLN A 202 16.36 -8.49 -3.19
C GLN A 202 15.12 -7.64 -3.46
N VAL A 203 13.93 -8.22 -3.26
CA VAL A 203 12.65 -7.49 -3.37
C VAL A 203 12.59 -6.38 -2.34
N ILE A 204 13.01 -6.65 -1.10
CA ILE A 204 13.07 -5.62 -0.04
C ILE A 204 13.92 -4.44 -0.49
N GLU A 205 15.07 -4.67 -1.13
CA GLU A 205 15.91 -3.57 -1.66
C GLU A 205 15.21 -2.78 -2.77
N GLU A 206 14.51 -3.45 -3.70
CA GLU A 206 13.71 -2.76 -4.73
C GLU A 206 12.59 -1.91 -4.10
N LEU A 207 11.87 -2.45 -3.11
CA LEU A 207 10.82 -1.72 -2.39
C LEU A 207 11.38 -0.53 -1.59
N ILE A 208 12.55 -0.68 -0.97
CA ILE A 208 13.25 0.41 -0.28
C ILE A 208 13.67 1.50 -1.28
N ALA A 209 14.14 1.12 -2.48
CA ALA A 209 14.48 2.09 -3.52
C ALA A 209 13.25 2.91 -3.93
N ILE A 210 12.12 2.25 -4.18
CA ILE A 210 10.83 2.92 -4.49
C ILE A 210 10.43 3.87 -3.35
N ALA A 211 10.54 3.44 -2.09
CA ALA A 211 10.27 4.29 -0.92
C ALA A 211 11.09 5.59 -0.95
N LYS A 212 12.39 5.49 -1.27
CA LYS A 212 13.29 6.65 -1.36
C LYS A 212 12.95 7.57 -2.52
N GLU A 213 12.57 7.02 -3.66
CA GLU A 213 12.11 7.81 -4.81
C GLU A 213 10.83 8.60 -4.47
N MET A 214 9.89 7.98 -3.76
CA MET A 214 8.68 8.65 -3.27
C MET A 214 9.01 9.81 -2.31
N GLN A 215 9.98 9.64 -1.41
CA GLN A 215 10.45 10.72 -0.53
C GLN A 215 11.07 11.88 -1.30
N VAL A 216 11.87 11.60 -2.34
CA VAL A 216 12.47 12.62 -3.19
C VAL A 216 11.38 13.37 -3.97
N ALA A 217 10.42 12.65 -4.55
CA ALA A 217 9.29 13.23 -5.26
C ALA A 217 8.47 14.17 -4.37
N ARG A 218 8.24 13.78 -3.11
CA ARG A 218 7.57 14.62 -2.10
C ARG A 218 8.34 15.92 -1.83
N ARG A 219 9.63 15.82 -1.48
CA ARG A 219 10.46 17.01 -1.17
C ARG A 219 10.63 17.94 -2.37
N ARG A 220 10.47 17.43 -3.59
CA ARG A 220 10.54 18.25 -4.81
C ARG A 220 9.40 19.27 -4.87
N GLY A 221 8.18 18.92 -4.44
CA GLY A 221 7.05 19.86 -4.40
C GLY A 221 7.35 21.08 -3.51
N GLU A 222 7.91 20.83 -2.32
CA GLU A 222 8.35 21.87 -1.38
C GLU A 222 9.44 22.76 -1.99
N LYS A 223 10.46 22.16 -2.62
CA LYS A 223 11.55 22.91 -3.27
C LYS A 223 11.09 23.79 -4.44
N LEU A 224 10.03 23.39 -5.14
CA LEU A 224 9.49 24.14 -6.27
C LEU A 224 8.63 25.33 -5.83
N GLY A 225 8.25 25.41 -4.54
CA GLY A 225 7.36 26.45 -4.03
C GLY A 225 5.97 26.41 -4.66
N LEU A 226 5.49 25.20 -4.96
CA LEU A 226 4.20 24.94 -5.58
C LEU A 226 3.26 24.28 -4.56
N SER A 227 1.96 24.54 -4.66
CA SER A 227 0.94 23.78 -3.92
C SER A 227 0.82 22.34 -4.43
N GLU A 228 0.21 21.43 -3.68
CA GLU A 228 0.03 20.02 -4.12
C GLU A 228 -0.68 19.92 -5.48
N ASP A 229 -1.72 20.74 -5.68
CA ASP A 229 -2.47 20.81 -6.94
C ASP A 229 -1.55 21.29 -8.09
N GLU A 230 -0.74 22.32 -7.84
CA GLU A 230 0.22 22.85 -8.82
C GLU A 230 1.33 21.84 -9.16
N VAL A 231 1.84 21.10 -8.16
CA VAL A 231 2.84 20.04 -8.39
C VAL A 231 2.27 18.95 -9.28
N ALA A 232 0.99 18.59 -9.10
CA ALA A 232 0.34 17.59 -9.92
C ALA A 232 0.21 18.02 -11.39
N PHE A 233 -0.16 19.28 -11.65
CA PHE A 233 -0.15 19.83 -13.02
C PHE A 233 1.28 19.97 -13.58
N TYR A 234 2.24 20.40 -12.76
CA TYR A 234 3.64 20.46 -13.15
C TYR A 234 4.14 19.10 -13.61
N ASP A 235 3.87 18.02 -12.86
CA ASP A 235 4.27 16.67 -13.22
C ASP A 235 3.57 16.16 -14.49
N ALA A 236 2.30 16.51 -14.71
CA ALA A 236 1.60 16.23 -15.96
C ALA A 236 2.23 16.91 -17.18
N LEU A 237 2.76 18.12 -17.00
CA LEU A 237 3.45 18.87 -18.06
C LEU A 237 4.89 18.36 -18.27
N ALA A 238 5.57 18.01 -17.18
CA ALA A 238 6.97 17.57 -17.15
C ALA A 238 7.14 16.10 -17.54
N ALA A 239 6.06 15.30 -17.56
CA ALA A 239 6.05 13.95 -18.12
C ALA A 239 6.53 13.90 -19.59
N ASN A 240 6.53 15.05 -20.28
CA ASN A 240 7.17 15.19 -21.57
C ASN A 240 8.56 15.84 -21.43
N GLU A 241 9.60 15.04 -21.63
CA GLU A 241 11.01 15.46 -21.54
C GLU A 241 11.34 16.64 -22.49
N SER A 242 10.74 16.69 -23.69
CA SER A 242 10.99 17.78 -24.64
C SER A 242 10.48 19.12 -24.12
N ALA A 243 9.41 19.12 -23.31
CA ALA A 243 8.88 20.33 -22.71
C ALA A 243 9.79 20.85 -21.59
N VAL A 244 10.38 19.96 -20.79
CA VAL A 244 11.35 20.33 -19.75
C VAL A 244 12.59 20.96 -20.37
N GLN A 245 13.11 20.37 -21.45
CA GLN A 245 14.30 20.86 -22.14
C GLN A 245 14.09 22.20 -22.84
N VAL A 246 12.92 22.42 -23.46
CA VAL A 246 12.64 23.62 -24.26
C VAL A 246 12.14 24.79 -23.42
N LEU A 247 11.27 24.54 -22.44
CA LEU A 247 10.62 25.61 -21.67
C LEU A 247 11.32 25.90 -20.34
N GLY A 248 12.03 24.92 -19.79
CA GLY A 248 12.62 25.00 -18.46
C GLY A 248 11.61 24.98 -17.31
N ASN A 249 12.11 24.76 -16.10
CA ASN A 249 11.27 24.56 -14.91
C ASN A 249 10.43 25.78 -14.54
N GLU A 250 10.95 27.00 -14.66
CA GLU A 250 10.22 28.22 -14.27
C GLU A 250 8.99 28.47 -15.16
N THR A 251 9.10 28.22 -16.46
CA THR A 251 7.96 28.33 -17.38
C THR A 251 6.91 27.26 -17.07
N LEU A 252 7.34 26.02 -16.81
CA LEU A 252 6.44 24.93 -16.44
C LEU A 252 5.70 25.19 -15.12
N LYS A 253 6.37 25.78 -14.12
CA LYS A 253 5.73 26.26 -12.89
C LYS A 253 4.66 27.32 -13.18
N GLY A 254 4.97 28.29 -14.05
CA GLY A 254 4.02 29.32 -14.47
C GLY A 254 2.78 28.74 -15.15
N ILE A 255 2.97 27.77 -16.05
CA ILE A 255 1.86 27.05 -16.70
C ILE A 255 1.03 26.29 -15.65
N ALA A 256 1.67 25.59 -14.71
CA ALA A 256 0.98 24.82 -13.68
C ALA A 256 0.11 25.70 -12.78
N ARG A 257 0.64 26.84 -12.32
CA ARG A 257 -0.13 27.85 -11.55
C ARG A 257 -1.31 28.39 -12.33
N GLU A 258 -1.09 28.82 -13.58
CA GLU A 258 -2.18 29.34 -14.41
C GLU A 258 -3.24 28.26 -14.71
N LEU A 259 -2.83 26.99 -14.87
CA LEU A 259 -3.76 25.88 -15.04
C LEU A 259 -4.63 25.69 -13.79
N VAL A 260 -4.05 25.62 -12.60
CA VAL A 260 -4.80 25.47 -11.34
C VAL A 260 -5.80 26.61 -11.18
N ASP A 261 -5.36 27.86 -11.33
CA ASP A 261 -6.21 29.04 -11.20
C ASP A 261 -7.37 29.01 -12.19
N ARG A 262 -7.09 28.72 -13.46
CA ARG A 262 -8.11 28.69 -14.51
C ARG A 262 -9.08 27.54 -14.35
N VAL A 263 -8.58 26.36 -13.95
CA VAL A 263 -9.39 25.19 -13.69
C VAL A 263 -10.34 25.48 -12.53
N ARG A 264 -9.83 25.93 -11.36
CA ARG A 264 -10.65 26.29 -10.18
C ARG A 264 -11.77 27.27 -10.52
N ASN A 265 -11.45 28.32 -11.28
CA ASN A 265 -12.45 29.32 -11.71
C ASN A 265 -13.46 28.80 -12.74
N SER A 266 -13.16 27.68 -13.41
CA SER A 266 -14.04 27.07 -14.42
C SER A 266 -14.86 25.89 -13.90
N VAL A 267 -14.52 25.33 -12.73
CA VAL A 267 -15.25 24.19 -12.14
C VAL A 267 -16.63 24.69 -11.67
N THR A 268 -17.64 24.43 -12.48
CA THR A 268 -19.04 24.40 -12.03
C THR A 268 -19.37 22.98 -11.56
N VAL A 269 -20.31 22.86 -10.61
CA VAL A 269 -20.63 21.64 -9.81
C VAL A 269 -20.94 20.37 -10.64
N ASP A 270 -21.16 20.46 -11.96
CA ASP A 270 -21.60 19.36 -12.83
C ASP A 270 -20.56 18.90 -13.88
N TRP A 271 -19.27 19.26 -13.69
CA TRP A 271 -18.24 19.12 -14.72
C TRP A 271 -17.91 17.67 -15.12
N SER A 272 -17.92 16.71 -14.18
CA SER A 272 -17.52 15.31 -14.45
C SER A 272 -18.51 14.51 -15.29
N ARG A 273 -19.73 15.03 -15.52
CA ARG A 273 -20.82 14.33 -16.23
C ARG A 273 -21.18 14.91 -17.59
N ARG A 274 -20.58 16.04 -18.01
CA ARG A 274 -20.93 16.74 -19.26
C ARG A 274 -19.75 16.79 -20.24
N GLU A 275 -19.92 16.13 -21.38
CA GLU A 275 -18.95 16.11 -22.49
C GLU A 275 -18.59 17.52 -23.01
N SER A 276 -19.54 18.45 -22.96
CA SER A 276 -19.35 19.86 -23.30
C SER A 276 -18.34 20.58 -22.38
N ALA A 277 -18.34 20.26 -21.10
CA ALA A 277 -17.45 20.87 -20.11
C ALA A 277 -16.00 20.36 -20.26
N ARG A 278 -15.84 19.07 -20.62
CA ARG A 278 -14.55 18.47 -20.97
C ARG A 278 -13.96 19.10 -22.25
N ALA A 279 -14.78 19.33 -23.26
CA ALA A 279 -14.37 19.98 -24.51
C ALA A 279 -13.90 21.43 -24.26
N GLN A 280 -14.64 22.20 -23.46
CA GLN A 280 -14.25 23.56 -23.08
C GLN A 280 -12.92 23.60 -22.33
N LEU A 281 -12.71 22.68 -21.38
CA LEU A 281 -11.44 22.59 -20.66
C LEU A 281 -10.29 22.21 -21.60
N ARG A 282 -10.50 21.27 -22.53
CA ARG A 282 -9.48 20.91 -23.54
C ARG A 282 -9.04 22.13 -24.35
N VAL A 283 -9.98 22.98 -24.75
CA VAL A 283 -9.68 24.23 -25.46
C VAL A 283 -8.89 25.19 -24.58
N LEU A 284 -9.26 25.33 -23.30
CA LEU A 284 -8.57 26.17 -22.33
C LEU A 284 -7.12 25.71 -22.12
N VAL A 285 -6.91 24.42 -21.87
CA VAL A 285 -5.58 23.81 -21.70
C VAL A 285 -4.74 24.03 -22.96
N LYS A 286 -5.28 23.72 -24.16
CA LYS A 286 -4.57 23.95 -25.43
C LYS A 286 -4.18 25.42 -25.63
N ARG A 287 -5.03 26.37 -25.20
CA ARG A 287 -4.73 27.81 -25.28
C ARG A 287 -3.58 28.21 -24.35
N ILE A 288 -3.58 27.73 -23.12
CA ILE A 288 -2.49 27.99 -22.16
C ILE A 288 -1.18 27.38 -22.67
N LEU A 289 -1.18 26.10 -23.09
CA LEU A 289 0.02 25.47 -23.65
C LEU A 289 0.58 26.23 -24.85
N ARG A 290 -0.28 26.77 -25.73
CA ARG A 290 0.15 27.61 -26.86
C ARG A 290 0.73 28.96 -26.41
N LYS A 291 0.12 29.62 -25.42
CA LYS A 291 0.56 30.91 -24.88
C LYS A 291 2.00 30.84 -24.37
N TYR A 292 2.37 29.75 -23.71
CA TYR A 292 3.71 29.53 -23.16
C TYR A 292 4.67 28.82 -24.12
N GLY A 293 4.29 28.60 -25.38
CA GLY A 293 5.18 28.00 -26.37
C GLY A 293 5.44 26.50 -26.18
N TYR A 294 4.55 25.76 -25.51
CA TYR A 294 4.74 24.33 -25.25
C TYR A 294 4.98 23.54 -26.54
N PRO A 295 6.02 22.71 -26.64
CA PRO A 295 6.40 22.00 -27.87
C PRO A 295 5.22 21.27 -28.55
N PRO A 296 5.08 21.37 -29.89
CA PRO A 296 3.94 20.80 -30.60
C PRO A 296 4.01 19.27 -30.76
N ASP A 297 5.21 18.69 -30.66
CA ASP A 297 5.52 17.26 -30.83
C ASP A 297 4.68 16.34 -29.93
N LYS A 298 4.50 16.69 -28.65
CA LYS A 298 3.65 15.92 -27.71
C LYS A 298 2.61 16.76 -26.97
N ARG A 299 2.20 17.89 -27.56
CA ARG A 299 1.17 18.78 -26.99
C ARG A 299 -0.17 18.06 -26.74
N GLU A 300 -0.54 17.11 -27.60
CA GLU A 300 -1.79 16.37 -27.44
C GLU A 300 -1.75 15.44 -26.24
N GLN A 301 -0.63 14.73 -26.03
CA GLN A 301 -0.42 13.86 -24.87
C GLN A 301 -0.39 14.66 -23.56
N ALA A 302 0.32 15.79 -23.54
CA ALA A 302 0.33 16.70 -22.39
C ALA A 302 -1.08 17.23 -22.08
N THR A 303 -1.85 17.60 -23.11
CA THR A 303 -3.25 18.02 -22.94
C THR A 303 -4.08 16.91 -22.30
N GLU A 304 -3.91 15.67 -22.75
CA GLU A 304 -4.68 14.54 -22.23
C GLU A 304 -4.32 14.18 -20.78
N LEU A 305 -3.03 14.24 -20.43
CA LEU A 305 -2.57 14.07 -19.05
C LEU A 305 -3.09 15.17 -18.13
N VAL A 306 -3.01 16.43 -18.56
CA VAL A 306 -3.56 17.59 -17.83
C VAL A 306 -5.07 17.45 -17.64
N LEU A 307 -5.81 16.96 -18.65
CA LEU A 307 -7.24 16.71 -18.51
C LEU A 307 -7.54 15.62 -17.48
N LYS A 308 -6.83 14.48 -17.51
CA LYS A 308 -6.97 13.42 -16.51
C LYS A 308 -6.64 13.93 -15.10
N GLN A 309 -5.62 14.77 -15.00
CA GLN A 309 -5.21 15.42 -13.76
C GLN A 309 -6.30 16.37 -13.23
N THR A 310 -6.93 17.15 -14.10
CA THR A 310 -8.10 17.95 -13.72
C THR A 310 -9.26 17.07 -13.28
N GLU A 311 -9.52 15.94 -13.95
CA GLU A 311 -10.60 15.02 -13.58
C GLU A 311 -10.46 14.50 -12.15
N GLU A 312 -9.24 14.20 -11.72
CA GLU A 312 -9.00 13.70 -10.37
C GLU A 312 -9.14 14.80 -9.32
N LEU A 313 -8.58 15.99 -9.54
CA LEU A 313 -8.68 17.12 -8.60
C LEU A 313 -10.12 17.63 -8.45
N CYS A 314 -10.89 17.67 -9.54
CA CYS A 314 -12.30 18.06 -9.47
C CYS A 314 -13.14 17.15 -8.58
N LYS A 315 -12.87 15.83 -8.55
CA LYS A 315 -13.59 14.91 -7.65
C LYS A 315 -13.37 15.26 -6.19
N GLU A 316 -12.20 15.78 -5.86
CA GLU A 316 -11.84 16.14 -4.50
C GLU A 316 -12.42 17.49 -4.10
N TRP A 317 -12.36 18.49 -4.99
CA TRP A 317 -12.93 19.82 -4.74
C TRP A 317 -14.46 19.83 -4.68
N VAL A 318 -15.15 18.85 -5.27
CA VAL A 318 -16.62 18.71 -5.17
C VAL A 318 -17.06 18.04 -3.86
N VAL A 319 -16.16 17.30 -3.20
CA VAL A 319 -16.41 16.60 -1.93
C VAL A 319 -16.00 17.44 -0.71
N SER A 320 -15.19 18.49 -0.92
CA SER A 320 -14.69 19.42 0.11
C SER A 320 -15.57 20.67 0.22
#